data_AF-A0A178XF87-F1
#
_entry.id   AF-A0A178XF87-F1
#
_cell.length_a   1.000
_cell.length_b   1.000
_cell.length_c   1.000
_cell.angle_alpha   90.00
_cell.angle_beta   90.00
_cell.angle_gamma   90.00
#
_symmetry.space_group_name_H-M   'P 1'
#
loop_
_entity.id
_entity.type
_entity.pdbx_description
1 polymer ?
#
loop_
_entity_poly.entity_id
_entity_poly.type
_entity_poly.pdbx_seq_one_letter_code
_entity_poly.pdbx_strand_id
1 'polypeptide(L)' 'MDKETKALIDSLRAVSGHAESIASALMLGKMTPQSQHEYAGMLGELSQLLHEHAAIRETSGHAVRCRPSSPRQNPPALP' A
#
# COMPACT_ATOMS: atom_id res chain seq x y z
N MET A 1 -12.29 -5.90 6.09
CA MET A 1 -10.90 -5.41 6.04
C MET A 1 -10.06 -6.57 5.54
N ASP A 2 -9.44 -6.41 4.38
CA ASP A 2 -8.62 -7.43 3.75
C ASP A 2 -7.42 -7.79 4.63
N LYS A 3 -7.04 -9.08 4.65
CA LYS A 3 -5.93 -9.57 5.48
C LYS A 3 -4.62 -8.84 5.17
N GLU A 4 -4.43 -8.45 3.93
CA GLU A 4 -3.26 -7.69 3.45
C GLU A 4 -3.23 -6.27 4.03
N THR A 5 -4.37 -5.58 4.06
CA THR A 5 -4.48 -4.25 4.68
C THR A 5 -4.20 -4.30 6.18
N LYS A 6 -4.61 -5.37 6.87
CA LYS A 6 -4.31 -5.56 8.29
C LYS A 6 -2.82 -5.77 8.53
N ALA A 7 -2.18 -6.66 7.76
CA ALA A 7 -0.74 -6.91 7.85
C ALA A 7 0.08 -5.64 7.59
N LEU A 8 -0.31 -4.83 6.59
CA LEU A 8 0.32 -3.54 6.32
C LEU A 8 0.20 -2.56 7.51
N ILE A 9 -0.97 -2.49 8.15
CA ILE A 9 -1.20 -1.62 9.32
C ILE A 9 -0.35 -2.08 10.52
N ASP A 10 -0.27 -3.38 10.77
CA ASP A 10 0.56 -3.93 11.86
C ASP A 10 2.06 -3.64 11.60
N SER A 11 2.54 -3.81 10.36
CA SER A 11 3.91 -3.46 9.96
C SER A 11 4.21 -1.96 10.11
N LEU A 12 3.30 -1.09 9.67
CA LEU A 12 3.42 0.36 9.85
C LEU A 12 3.50 0.76 11.32
N ARG A 13 2.68 0.13 12.17
CA ARG A 13 2.65 0.40 13.61
C ARG A 13 3.95 -0.04 14.28
N ALA A 14 4.48 -1.20 13.92
CA ALA A 14 5.75 -1.69 14.44
C ALA A 14 6.91 -0.73 14.10
N VAL A 15 7.04 -0.32 12.84
CA VAL A 15 8.09 0.63 12.41
C VAL A 15 7.93 1.98 13.09
N SER A 16 6.71 2.50 13.17
CA SER A 16 6.44 3.81 13.78
C SER A 16 6.74 3.82 15.29
N GLY A 17 6.48 2.73 16.00
CA GLY A 17 6.77 2.60 17.43
C GLY A 17 8.26 2.61 17.76
N HIS A 18 9.12 2.24 16.80
CA HIS A 18 10.57 2.22 16.98
C HIS A 18 11.28 3.41 16.33
N ALA A 19 10.60 4.20 15.51
CA ALA A 19 11.19 5.28 14.71
C ALA A 19 11.95 6.31 15.55
N GLU A 20 11.39 6.76 16.69
CA GLU A 20 12.03 7.75 17.57
C GLU A 20 13.30 7.20 18.24
N SER A 21 13.24 5.96 18.73
CA SER A 21 14.38 5.29 19.36
C SER A 21 15.50 5.05 18.36
N ILE A 22 15.16 4.63 17.14
CA ILE A 22 16.12 4.35 16.08
C ILE A 22 16.74 5.66 15.56
N ALA A 23 15.94 6.71 15.36
CA ALA A 23 16.44 8.04 14.99
C ALA A 23 17.42 8.57 16.04
N SER A 24 17.08 8.43 17.33
CA SER A 24 17.97 8.82 18.43
C SER A 24 19.27 8.01 18.44
N ALA A 25 19.21 6.70 18.23
CA ALA A 25 20.39 5.84 18.20
C ALA A 25 21.31 6.14 16.99
N LEU A 26 20.73 6.50 15.83
CA LEU A 26 21.43 6.97 14.64
C LEU A 26 22.13 8.31 14.89
N MET A 27 21.42 9.32 15.40
CA MET A 27 21.98 10.66 15.66
C MET A 27 23.07 10.65 16.73
N LEU A 28 22.94 9.77 17.73
CA LEU A 28 23.93 9.62 18.80
C LEU A 28 25.10 8.70 18.42
N GLY A 29 25.13 8.15 17.20
CA GLY A 29 26.19 7.23 16.76
C GLY A 29 26.25 5.91 17.55
N LYS A 30 25.15 5.52 18.19
CA LYS A 30 25.05 4.31 19.03
C LYS A 30 24.65 3.06 18.24
N MET A 31 24.20 3.22 17.00
CA MET A 31 23.89 2.11 16.10
C MET A 31 25.13 1.64 15.34
N THR A 32 25.34 0.32 15.32
CA THR A 32 26.37 -0.28 14.49
C THR A 32 26.05 -0.10 13.00
N PRO A 33 27.06 -0.08 12.10
CA PRO A 33 26.83 0.01 10.66
C PRO A 33 25.91 -1.09 10.12
N GLN A 34 26.02 -2.30 10.66
CA GLN A 34 25.16 -3.41 10.29
C GLN A 34 23.69 -3.12 10.64
N SER A 35 23.41 -2.66 11.87
CA SER A 35 22.05 -2.31 12.28
C SER A 35 21.48 -1.14 11.48
N GLN A 36 22.32 -0.21 11.02
CA GLN A 36 21.90 0.88 10.12
C GLN A 36 21.44 0.34 8.76
N HIS A 37 22.20 -0.59 8.18
CA HIS A 37 21.81 -1.25 6.92
C HIS A 37 20.53 -2.08 7.08
N GLU A 38 20.38 -2.83 8.17
CA GLU A 38 19.18 -3.61 8.45
C GLU A 38 17.94 -2.71 8.55
N TYR A 39 18.04 -1.58 9.26
CA TYR A 39 16.94 -0.62 9.37
C TYR A 39 16.60 0.02 8.02
N ALA A 40 17.61 0.40 7.23
CA ALA A 40 17.40 0.95 5.88
C ALA A 40 16.71 -0.08 4.95
N GLY A 41 17.08 -1.35 5.04
CA GLY A 41 16.43 -2.44 4.30
C GLY A 41 14.96 -2.56 4.66
N MET A 42 14.64 -2.57 5.96
CA MET A 42 13.26 -2.66 6.46
C MET A 42 12.38 -1.50 5.98
N LEU A 43 12.93 -0.27 5.93
CA LEU A 43 12.24 0.90 5.36
C LEU A 43 11.99 0.75 3.85
N GLY A 44 12.94 0.16 3.13
CA GLY A 44 12.80 -0.15 1.70
C GLY A 44 11.65 -1.13 1.43
N GLU A 45 11.58 -2.21 2.20
CA GLU A 45 10.50 -3.20 2.12
C GLU A 45 9.13 -2.57 2.42
N LEU A 46 9.04 -1.73 3.47
CA LEU A 46 7.81 -1.00 3.80
C LEU A 46 7.40 -0.04 2.67
N SER A 47 8.36 0.68 2.09
CA SER A 47 8.11 1.57 0.95
C SER A 47 7.52 0.79 -0.24
N GLN A 48 8.11 -0.36 -0.58
CA GLN A 48 7.63 -1.19 -1.66
C GLN A 48 6.19 -1.69 -1.41
N LEU A 49 5.91 -2.19 -0.21
CA LEU A 49 4.58 -2.68 0.15
C LEU A 49 3.51 -1.56 0.06
N LEU A 50 3.85 -0.33 0.43
CA LEU A 50 2.96 0.82 0.29
C LEU A 50 2.66 1.15 -1.18
N HIS A 51 3.66 1.09 -2.05
CA HIS A 51 3.47 1.29 -3.49
C HIS A 51 2.61 0.19 -4.11
N GLU A 52 2.83 -1.07 -3.75
CA GLU A 52 2.04 -2.21 -4.22
C GLU A 52 0.58 -2.08 -3.79
N HIS A 53 0.32 -1.76 -2.52
CA HIS A 53 -1.03 -1.53 -2.02
C HIS A 53 -1.73 -0.34 -2.74
N ALA A 54 -1.00 0.74 -3.04
CA ALA A 54 -1.54 1.86 -3.81
C ALA A 54 -1.90 1.44 -5.25
N ALA A 55 -1.02 0.70 -5.93
CA ALA A 55 -1.25 0.21 -7.29
C ALA A 55 -2.46 -0.75 -7.38
N ILE A 56 -2.63 -1.62 -6.39
CA ILE A 56 -3.81 -2.52 -6.28
C ILE A 56 -5.10 -1.70 -6.16
N ARG A 57 -5.09 -0.60 -5.40
CA ARG A 57 -6.27 0.27 -5.27
C ARG A 57 -6.58 1.06 -6.54
N GLU A 58 -5.58 1.50 -7.29
CA GLU A 58 -5.78 2.16 -8.59
C GLU A 58 -6.39 1.22 -9.64
N THR A 59 -5.87 -0.01 -9.71
CA THR A 59 -6.39 -1.04 -10.64
C THR A 59 -7.79 -1.52 -10.26
N SER A 60 -8.06 -1.69 -8.96
CA SER A 60 -9.39 -2.06 -8.47
C SER A 60 -10.42 -0.93 -8.64
N GLY A 61 -9.99 0.34 -8.57
CA GLY A 61 -10.83 1.51 -8.84
C GLY A 61 -11.19 1.70 -10.32
N HIS A 62 -10.36 1.22 -11.25
CA HIS A 62 -10.60 1.32 -12.69
C HIS A 62 -11.57 0.25 -13.23
N ALA A 63 -11.72 -0.89 -12.55
CA ALA A 63 -12.63 -1.96 -13.00
C ALA A 63 -14.12 -1.57 -12.92
N VAL A 64 -14.49 -0.53 -12.15
CA VAL A 64 -15.88 -0.05 -11.99
C VAL A 64 -16.24 1.06 -13.01
N ARG A 65 -15.44 1.28 -14.06
CA ARG A 65 -15.81 2.25 -15.12
C ARG A 65 -16.06 1.66 -16.50
N CYS A 66 -15.91 0.36 -16.68
CA CYS A 66 -16.24 -0.31 -17.93
C CYS A 66 -17.53 -1.13 -17.77
N ARG A 67 -18.65 -0.43 -17.59
CA ARG A 67 -19.97 -1.00 -17.91
C ARG A 67 -20.22 -0.69 -19.39
N PRO A 68 -20.03 -1.63 -20.34
CA PRO A 68 -20.59 -1.44 -21.66
C PRO A 68 -22.11 -1.43 -21.50
N SER A 69 -22.71 -0.28 -21.78
CA SER A 69 -24.14 -0.06 -21.84
C SER A 69 -24.79 -1.12 -22.74
N SER A 70 -25.41 -2.15 -22.15
CA SER A 70 -26.28 -3.05 -22.90
C SER A 70 -27.61 -2.35 -23.26
N PRO A 71 -28.40 -2.97 -24.15
CA PRO A 71 -28.52 -2.68 -25.56
C PRO A 71 -29.57 -1.60 -25.83
N ARG A 72 -29.38 -0.84 -26.91
CA ARG A 72 -30.34 0.19 -27.34
C ARG A 72 -31.69 -0.48 -27.66
N GLN A 73 -32.68 -0.20 -26.83
CA GLN A 73 -34.10 -0.49 -27.05
C GLN A 73 -34.53 0.04 -28.42
N ASN A 74 -35.10 -0.83 -29.26
CA ASN A 74 -35.99 -0.41 -30.36
C ASN A 74 -37.45 -0.56 -29.88
N PRO A 75 -38.23 0.53 -29.79
CA PRO A 75 -39.67 0.45 -29.56
C PRO A 75 -40.45 0.14 -30.87
N PRO A 76 -41.76 -0.19 -30.77
CA PRO A 76 -42.40 -1.18 -31.64
C PRO A 76 -43.27 -0.64 -32.79
N ALA A 77 -43.48 -1.54 -33.76
CA ALA A 77 -44.69 -1.89 -34.53
C ALA A 77 -45.35 -0.95 -35.58
N LEU A 78 -45.42 -1.51 -36.80
CA LEU A 78 -46.60 -1.65 -37.71
C LEU A 78 -47.17 -0.39 -38.39
N PRO A 79 -47.87 -0.48 -39.55
CA PRO A 79 -48.73 -1.56 -40.07
C PRO A 79 -48.11 -2.55 -41.06
#